data_AF-A0A0A2IN79-F1
#
_entry.id   AF-A0A0A2IN79-F1
#
_cell.length_a   1.000
_cell.length_b   1.000
_cell.length_c   1.000
_cell.angle_alpha   90.00
_cell.angle_beta   90.00
_cell.angle_gamma   90.00
#
_symmetry.space_group_name_H-M   'P 1'
#
loop_
_entity.id
_entity.type
_entity.pdbx_description
1 polymer ?
#
loop_
_entity_poly.entity_id
_entity_poly.type
_entity_poly.pdbx_seq_one_letter_code
_entity_poly.pdbx_strand_id
1 'polypeptide(L)'
;MVGLLIFPLLPVRAFTENPSLAPAPPIGFNNWARFKCDLNETLLTGTAQAMLKCGLLDVEYDRLTLDDCWMTAGYFTTVLVMVP
;
A
#
# COMPACT_ATOMS: atom_id res chain seq x y z
N MET A 1 21.65 -32.75 -26.77
CA MET A 1 21.10 -31.46 -27.24
C MET A 1 19.92 -31.11 -26.33
N VAL A 2 20.14 -30.28 -25.31
CA VAL A 2 19.05 -29.72 -24.49
C VAL A 2 18.92 -28.26 -24.91
N GLY A 3 17.87 -27.95 -25.66
CA GLY A 3 17.61 -26.60 -26.13
C GLY A 3 17.18 -25.71 -24.97
N LEU A 4 18.00 -24.72 -24.66
CA LEU A 4 17.66 -23.64 -23.74
C LEU A 4 16.57 -22.78 -24.39
N LEU A 5 15.32 -22.95 -23.97
CA LEU A 5 14.22 -22.05 -24.35
C LEU A 5 14.45 -20.70 -23.67
N ILE A 6 15.05 -19.76 -24.39
CA ILE A 6 15.11 -18.36 -24.01
C ILE A 6 13.70 -17.80 -24.20
N PHE A 7 12.94 -17.68 -23.11
CA PHE A 7 11.71 -16.90 -23.08
C PHE A 7 12.08 -15.43 -23.33
N PRO A 8 11.58 -14.77 -24.38
CA PRO A 8 11.86 -13.36 -24.58
C PRO A 8 11.21 -12.58 -23.42
N LEU A 9 12.03 -11.81 -22.69
CA LEU A 9 11.56 -10.82 -21.73
C LEU A 9 10.85 -9.71 -22.50
N LEU A 10 9.55 -9.89 -22.74
CA LEU A 10 8.69 -8.80 -23.20
C LEU A 10 8.62 -7.77 -22.06
N PRO A 11 8.92 -6.49 -22.32
CA PRO A 11 8.79 -5.47 -21.29
C PRO A 11 7.30 -5.33 -20.96
N VAL A 12 6.92 -5.72 -19.73
CA VAL A 12 5.61 -5.39 -19.18
C VAL A 12 5.57 -3.88 -19.03
N ARG A 13 4.74 -3.22 -19.84
CA ARG A 13 4.50 -1.78 -19.70
C ARG A 13 3.25 -1.59 -18.85
N ALA A 14 3.43 -1.14 -17.61
CA ALA A 14 2.34 -0.57 -16.85
C ALA A 14 1.94 0.75 -17.50
N PHE A 15 0.64 0.92 -17.79
CA PHE A 15 0.10 2.17 -18.31
C PHE A 15 -0.59 2.90 -17.17
N THR A 16 -0.25 4.18 -17.01
CA THR A 16 -0.89 5.10 -16.07
C THR A 16 -1.53 6.20 -16.91
N GLU A 17 -2.78 6.54 -16.59
CA GLU A 17 -3.55 7.58 -17.30
C GLU A 17 -2.81 8.93 -17.27
N ASN A 18 -2.09 9.20 -16.17
CA ASN A 18 -1.24 10.36 -16.04
C ASN A 18 0.11 9.99 -15.42
N PRO A 19 1.14 9.72 -16.24
CA PRO A 19 2.47 9.33 -15.77
C PRO A 19 3.14 10.34 -14.85
N SER A 20 2.72 11.61 -14.89
CA SER A 20 3.22 12.64 -13.99
C SER A 20 2.69 12.55 -12.56
N LEU A 21 1.51 11.93 -12.36
CA LEU A 21 0.89 11.77 -11.04
C LEU A 21 1.31 10.49 -10.34
N ALA A 22 1.47 9.40 -11.10
CA ALA A 22 1.88 8.10 -10.57
C ALA A 22 2.91 7.43 -11.51
N PRO A 23 4.18 7.87 -11.48
CA PRO A 23 5.22 7.37 -12.39
C PRO A 23 5.61 5.91 -12.12
N ALA A 24 5.33 5.40 -10.91
CA ALA A 24 5.47 4.00 -10.52
C ALA A 24 4.19 3.52 -9.82
N PRO A 25 3.90 2.20 -9.83
CA PRO A 25 2.82 1.66 -9.03
C PRO A 25 2.98 2.03 -7.55
N PRO A 26 1.94 2.57 -6.88
CA PRO A 26 2.03 2.88 -5.46
C PRO A 26 2.15 1.60 -4.64
N ILE A 27 2.98 1.62 -3.61
CA ILE A 27 3.25 0.49 -2.72
C ILE A 27 2.90 0.91 -1.29
N GLY A 28 2.30 0.01 -0.52
CA GLY A 28 1.84 0.34 0.83
C GLY A 28 1.08 -0.79 1.52
N PHE A 29 0.48 -0.46 2.65
CA PHE A 29 -0.38 -1.34 3.43
C PHE A 29 -1.82 -0.87 3.40
N ASN A 30 -2.77 -1.79 3.27
CA ASN A 30 -4.20 -1.54 3.43
C ASN A 30 -4.75 -2.46 4.55
N ASN A 31 -5.51 -1.89 5.49
CA ASN A 31 -6.01 -2.62 6.65
C ASN A 31 -7.10 -3.66 6.34
N TRP A 32 -7.84 -3.51 5.24
CA TRP A 32 -9.07 -4.25 4.97
C TRP A 32 -8.87 -5.76 4.94
N ALA A 33 -7.80 -6.21 4.28
CA ALA A 33 -7.50 -7.62 4.11
C ALA A 33 -7.36 -8.37 5.45
N ARG A 34 -6.98 -7.68 6.52
CA ARG A 34 -6.73 -8.29 7.83
C ARG A 34 -7.74 -7.90 8.91
N PHE A 35 -8.18 -6.64 8.91
CA PHE A 35 -8.90 -6.04 10.03
C PHE A 35 -10.34 -5.66 9.70
N LYS A 36 -10.68 -5.45 8.41
CA LYS A 36 -12.00 -5.00 7.98
C LYS A 36 -12.44 -3.78 8.82
N CYS A 37 -13.57 -3.87 9.52
CA CYS A 37 -14.14 -2.82 10.35
C CYS A 37 -13.71 -2.86 11.83
N ASP A 38 -12.83 -3.77 12.24
CA ASP A 38 -12.25 -3.80 13.58
C ASP A 38 -11.10 -2.79 13.69
N LEU A 39 -11.47 -1.51 13.80
CA LEU A 39 -10.55 -0.38 13.69
C LEU A 39 -10.52 0.47 14.96
N ASN A 40 -9.32 0.88 15.33
CA ASN A 40 -9.09 1.94 16.31
C ASN A 40 -7.79 2.69 15.98
N GLU A 41 -7.58 3.86 16.57
CA GLU A 41 -6.41 4.71 16.34
C GLU A 41 -5.09 4.00 16.70
N THR A 42 -5.07 3.22 17.78
CA THR A 42 -3.90 2.48 18.25
C THR A 42 -3.44 1.44 17.23
N LEU A 43 -4.38 0.78 16.54
CA LEU A 43 -4.09 -0.21 15.50
C LEU A 43 -3.39 0.46 14.31
N LEU A 44 -3.91 1.59 13.81
CA LEU A 44 -3.31 2.29 12.67
C LEU A 44 -1.94 2.87 13.01
N THR A 45 -1.82 3.58 14.14
CA THR A 45 -0.53 4.14 14.56
C THR A 45 0.49 3.04 14.87
N GLY A 46 0.08 1.94 15.50
CA GLY A 46 0.91 0.76 15.73
C GLY A 46 1.35 0.09 14.43
N THR A 47 0.48 0.02 13.42
CA THR A 47 0.82 -0.51 12.09
C THR A 47 1.86 0.38 11.41
N ALA A 48 1.69 1.71 11.42
CA ALA A 48 2.68 2.64 10.88
C ALA A 48 4.06 2.48 11.56
N GLN A 49 4.08 2.35 12.89
CA GLN A 49 5.30 2.09 13.65
C GLN A 49 5.93 0.74 13.31
N ALA A 50 5.12 -0.30 13.09
CA ALA A 50 5.61 -1.61 12.66
C ALA A 50 6.21 -1.56 11.25
N MET A 51 5.59 -0.85 10.31
CA MET A 51 6.13 -0.64 8.96
C MET A 51 7.52 -0.01 9.00
N LEU A 52 7.70 1.05 9.82
CA LEU A 52 9.00 1.68 10.08
C LEU A 52 10.01 0.70 10.69
N LYS A 53 9.64 0.01 11.78
CA LYS A 53 10.53 -0.93 12.48
C LYS A 53 10.97 -2.12 11.63
N CYS A 54 10.11 -2.55 10.72
CA CYS A 54 10.39 -3.64 9.78
C CYS A 54 11.20 -3.18 8.56
N GLY A 55 11.56 -1.90 8.45
CA GLY A 55 12.30 -1.36 7.29
C GLY A 55 11.46 -1.29 6.01
N LEU A 56 10.13 -1.32 6.11
CA LEU A 56 9.27 -1.28 4.92
C LEU A 56 9.34 0.09 4.21
N LEU A 57 9.57 1.16 4.98
CA LEU A 57 9.80 2.48 4.41
C LEU A 57 11.07 2.54 3.55
N ASP A 58 12.11 1.77 3.91
CA ASP A 58 13.37 1.70 3.16
C ASP A 58 13.21 0.99 1.81
N VAL A 59 12.11 0.25 1.62
CA VAL A 59 11.73 -0.42 0.37
C VAL A 59 10.43 0.16 -0.21
N GLU A 60 10.20 1.45 0.01
CA GLU A 60 9.15 2.27 -0.63
C GLU A 60 7.69 1.92 -0.26
N TYR A 61 7.45 1.15 0.81
CA TYR A 61 6.12 1.05 1.42
C TYR A 61 5.84 2.30 2.28
N ASP A 62 5.57 3.41 1.62
CA ASP A 62 5.38 4.74 2.21
C ASP A 62 3.90 5.11 2.46
N ARG A 63 2.96 4.27 2.02
CA ARG A 63 1.51 4.50 2.14
C ARG A 63 0.85 3.56 3.14
N LEU A 64 0.00 4.12 4.00
CA LEU A 64 -0.90 3.41 4.89
C LEU A 64 -2.35 3.78 4.55
N THR A 65 -3.05 2.88 3.86
CA THR A 65 -4.43 3.08 3.44
C THR A 65 -5.40 2.65 4.55
N LEU A 66 -6.23 3.61 4.97
CA LEU A 66 -7.41 3.39 5.80
C LEU A 66 -8.62 3.11 4.90
N ASP A 67 -9.12 1.89 4.96
CA ASP A 67 -10.26 1.42 4.17
C ASP A 67 -11.59 1.69 4.89
N ASP A 68 -12.66 1.02 4.47
CA ASP A 68 -14.03 1.18 4.94
C ASP A 68 -14.19 1.12 6.49
N CYS A 69 -15.34 1.60 6.96
CA CYS A 69 -15.76 1.64 8.38
C CYS A 69 -15.03 2.64 9.29
N TRP A 70 -14.17 3.52 8.75
CA TRP A 70 -13.54 4.58 9.55
C TRP A 70 -14.54 5.60 10.11
N MET A 71 -15.61 5.93 9.36
CA MET A 71 -16.64 6.89 9.79
C MET A 71 -17.47 6.35 10.97
N THR A 72 -17.73 5.03 10.99
CA THR A 72 -18.49 4.37 12.05
C THR A 72 -17.65 4.10 13.29
N ALA A 73 -16.32 4.04 13.15
CA ALA A 73 -15.41 3.80 14.26
C ALA A 73 -15.36 4.95 15.28
N GLY A 74 -15.94 6.13 14.99
CA GLY A 74 -16.19 7.19 15.98
C GLY A 74 -14.96 7.87 16.61
N TYR A 75 -13.74 7.41 16.31
CA TYR A 75 -12.49 7.86 16.95
C TYR A 75 -11.44 8.42 16.00
N PHE A 76 -11.68 8.43 14.68
CA PHE A 76 -10.78 9.08 13.73
C PHE A 76 -11.16 10.56 13.56
N THR A 77 -10.64 11.42 14.43
CA THR A 77 -10.83 12.89 14.37
C THR A 77 -10.07 13.54 13.21
N THR A 78 -9.11 12.82 12.62
CA THR A 78 -8.37 13.24 11.43
C THR A 78 -8.45 12.14 10.39
N VAL A 79 -9.13 12.40 9.29
CA VAL A 79 -9.11 11.50 8.13
C VAL A 79 -7.71 11.60 7.52
N LEU A 80 -6.85 10.64 7.81
CA LEU A 80 -5.62 10.41 7.06
C LEU A 80 -6.00 9.79 5.71
N VAL A 81 -6.56 10.59 4.80
CA VAL A 81 -6.52 10.24 3.39
C VAL A 81 -5.08 10.48 2.94
N MET A 82 -4.21 9.52 3.20
CA MET A 82 -2.89 9.51 2.57
C MET A 82 -3.01 8.75 1.26
N VAL A 83 -3.70 9.38 0.31
CA VAL A 83 -3.53 9.09 -1.11
C VAL A 83 -2.80 10.31 -1.68
N PRO A 84 -1.68 10.13 -2.41
CA PRO A 84 -1.05 11.23 -3.16
C PRO A 84 -2.03 11.86 -4.14
#